data_AF-A0A8S2P3M9-F1
#
_entry.id   AF-A0A8S2P3M9-F1
#
_cell.length_a   1.000
_cell.length_b   1.000
_cell.length_c   1.000
_cell.angle_alpha   90.00
_cell.angle_beta   90.00
_cell.angle_gamma   90.00
#
_symmetry.space_group_name_H-M   'P 1'
#
loop_
_entity.id
_entity.type
_entity.pdbx_description
1 polymer ?
#
loop_
_entity_poly.entity_id
_entity_poly.type
_entity_poly.pdbx_seq_one_letter_code
_entity_poly.pdbx_strand_id
1 'polypeptide(L)'
;LPIHETDKEKTAFITQDGLWEFNALPQGIMNGPPTFQRTMHNLLGYGRWDYVMVYLDDILIFSRSLHEHLQQFQVHSNNIRRVYSRSSS
;
A
#
# COMPACT_ATOMS: atom_id res chain seq x y z
N LEU A 1 -2.29 -6.31 0.40
CA LEU A 1 -3.67 -6.20 0.89
C LEU A 1 -4.44 -7.39 0.34
N PRO A 2 -4.89 -8.33 1.18
CA PRO A 2 -5.62 -9.51 0.70
C PRO A 2 -6.94 -9.10 0.05
N ILE A 3 -7.31 -9.78 -1.04
CA ILE A 3 -8.63 -9.64 -1.66
C ILE A 3 -9.61 -10.54 -0.92
N HIS A 4 -10.84 -10.07 -0.73
CA HIS A 4 -11.90 -10.89 -0.15
C HIS A 4 -12.16 -12.10 -1.06
N GLU A 5 -12.34 -13.30 -0.49
CA GLU A 5 -12.46 -14.54 -1.28
C GLU A 5 -13.52 -14.46 -2.38
N THR A 6 -14.68 -13.83 -2.11
CA THR A 6 -15.77 -13.66 -3.09
C THR A 6 -15.48 -12.64 -4.20
N ASP A 7 -14.41 -11.86 -4.08
CA ASP A 7 -14.01 -10.84 -5.06
C ASP A 7 -12.79 -11.27 -5.90
N LYS A 8 -12.13 -12.38 -5.56
CA LYS A 8 -10.95 -12.87 -6.30
C LYS A 8 -11.27 -13.20 -7.76
N GLU A 9 -12.40 -13.87 -8.00
CA GLU A 9 -12.85 -14.22 -9.36
C GLU A 9 -13.05 -12.99 -10.27
N LYS A 10 -13.38 -11.82 -9.70
CA LYS A 10 -13.54 -10.55 -10.43
C LYS A 10 -12.21 -9.97 -10.89
N THR A 11 -11.11 -10.49 -10.35
CA THR A 11 -9.74 -10.11 -10.71
C THR A 11 -9.06 -11.13 -11.62
N ALA A 12 -9.85 -12.06 -12.19
CA ALA A 12 -9.30 -13.08 -13.07
C ALA A 12 -8.68 -12.47 -14.35
N PHE A 13 -7.53 -13.01 -14.77
CA PHE A 13 -6.81 -12.63 -15.98
C PHE A 13 -6.29 -13.87 -16.71
N ILE A 14 -6.18 -13.76 -18.04
CA ILE A 14 -5.76 -14.87 -18.90
C ILE A 14 -4.29 -14.69 -19.28
N THR A 15 -3.54 -15.78 -19.17
CA THR A 15 -2.18 -15.93 -19.68
C THR A 15 -2.18 -16.99 -20.79
N GLN A 16 -1.04 -17.15 -21.49
CA GLN A 16 -0.89 -18.25 -22.45
C GLN A 16 -1.05 -19.63 -21.79
N ASP A 17 -0.76 -19.72 -20.49
CA ASP A 17 -0.76 -20.96 -19.71
C ASP A 17 -2.05 -21.20 -18.91
N GLY A 18 -3.05 -20.30 -18.99
CA GLY A 18 -4.35 -20.48 -18.34
C GLY A 18 -4.93 -19.23 -17.68
N LEU A 19 -5.99 -19.46 -16.88
CA LEU A 19 -6.71 -18.44 -16.12
C LEU A 19 -6.18 -18.35 -14.69
N TRP A 20 -5.89 -17.14 -14.25
CA TRP A 20 -5.34 -16.84 -12.92
C TRP A 20 -6.15 -15.74 -12.25
N GLU A 21 -6.11 -15.67 -10.92
CA GLU A 21 -6.74 -14.62 -10.13
C GLU A 21 -5.75 -14.02 -9.12
N PHE A 22 -6.01 -12.80 -8.67
CA PHE A 22 -5.16 -12.14 -7.69
C PHE A 22 -5.58 -12.49 -6.27
N ASN A 23 -4.62 -12.93 -5.45
CA ASN A 23 -4.83 -13.10 -4.00
C ASN A 23 -4.63 -11.81 -3.20
N ALA A 24 -3.97 -10.82 -3.80
CA ALA A 24 -3.72 -9.52 -3.22
C ALA A 24 -4.08 -8.43 -4.22
N LEU A 25 -4.56 -7.30 -3.71
CA LEU A 25 -5.00 -6.14 -4.47
C LEU A 25 -4.00 -5.80 -5.61
N PRO A 26 -4.35 -6.05 -6.89
CA PRO A 26 -3.47 -5.71 -8.00
C PRO A 26 -3.37 -4.20 -8.19
N GLN A 27 -2.31 -3.74 -8.83
CA GLN A 27 -2.21 -2.35 -9.28
C GLN A 27 -3.15 -2.13 -10.47
N GLY A 28 -3.75 -0.93 -10.55
CA GLY A 28 -4.56 -0.52 -11.70
C GLY A 28 -6.04 -0.92 -11.67
N ILE A 29 -6.53 -1.59 -10.61
CA ILE A 29 -7.98 -1.76 -10.42
C ILE A 29 -8.60 -0.48 -9.82
N MET A 30 -9.80 -0.13 -10.29
CA MET A 30 -10.49 1.13 -9.90
C MET A 30 -10.65 1.29 -8.37
N ASN A 31 -10.90 0.19 -7.66
CA ASN A 31 -11.06 0.19 -6.20
C ASN A 31 -9.74 -0.04 -5.43
N GLY A 32 -8.63 -0.15 -6.15
CA GLY A 32 -7.29 -0.30 -5.60
C GLY A 32 -6.85 0.92 -4.79
N PRO A 33 -6.76 2.11 -5.42
CA PRO A 33 -6.26 3.31 -4.76
C PRO A 33 -7.02 3.72 -3.49
N PRO A 34 -8.37 3.71 -3.43
CA PRO A 34 -9.08 4.05 -2.19
C PRO A 34 -8.81 3.06 -1.04
N THR A 35 -8.63 1.78 -1.35
CA THR A 35 -8.36 0.72 -0.37
C THR A 35 -6.93 0.80 0.15
N PHE A 36 -5.98 1.06 -0.75
CA PHE A 36 -4.59 1.33 -0.41
C PHE A 36 -4.46 2.58 0.45
N GLN A 37 -5.11 3.68 0.04
CA GLN A 37 -5.08 4.95 0.76
C GLN A 37 -5.62 4.80 2.19
N ARG A 38 -6.75 4.12 2.40
CA ARG A 38 -7.29 3.85 3.75
C ARG A 38 -6.32 3.03 4.61
N THR A 39 -5.66 2.04 4.02
CA THR A 39 -4.66 1.23 4.75
C THR A 39 -3.47 2.08 5.15
N MET A 40 -2.90 2.84 4.21
CA MET A 40 -1.76 3.71 4.46
C MET A 40 -2.11 4.85 5.43
N HIS A 41 -3.35 5.36 5.38
CA HIS A 41 -3.86 6.32 6.34
C HIS A 41 -3.74 5.79 7.77
N ASN A 42 -4.20 4.56 8.02
CA ASN A 42 -4.09 3.92 9.33
C ASN A 42 -2.63 3.67 9.75
N LEU A 43 -1.75 3.38 8.79
CA LEU A 43 -0.34 3.05 9.00
C LEU A 43 0.53 4.28 9.32
N LEU A 44 0.22 5.42 8.70
CA LEU A 44 1.01 6.65 8.79
C LEU A 44 0.71 7.50 10.03
N GLY A 45 -0.40 7.23 10.73
CA GLY A 45 -0.67 7.76 12.06
C GLY A 45 -0.50 9.28 12.20
N TYR A 46 0.27 9.70 13.22
CA TYR A 46 0.47 11.09 13.66
C TYR A 46 1.23 12.00 12.69
N GLY A 47 2.03 11.48 11.74
CA GLY A 47 2.80 12.32 10.81
C GLY A 47 2.00 12.89 9.63
N ARG A 48 0.74 12.49 9.56
CA ARG A 48 -0.18 12.81 8.48
C ARG A 48 -0.44 14.31 8.42
N TRP A 49 -0.35 14.87 7.22
CA TRP A 49 -0.52 16.30 6.92
C TRP A 49 0.63 17.21 7.37
N ASP A 50 1.46 16.76 8.32
CA ASP A 50 2.63 17.53 8.77
C ASP A 50 3.86 17.29 7.89
N TYR A 51 4.14 16.02 7.55
CA TYR A 51 5.33 15.64 6.78
C TYR A 51 5.15 14.38 5.92
N VAL A 52 3.97 13.73 5.96
CA VAL A 52 3.63 12.61 5.07
C VAL A 52 2.21 12.71 4.52
N MET A 53 2.06 12.39 3.23
CA MET A 53 0.80 12.36 2.49
C MET A 53 0.72 11.11 1.61
N VAL A 54 -0.50 10.59 1.41
CA VAL A 54 -0.76 9.47 0.48
C VAL A 54 -1.60 10.00 -0.66
N TYR A 55 -1.17 9.74 -1.89
CA TYR A 55 -1.90 10.10 -3.09
C TYR A 55 -1.92 8.93 -4.06
N LEU A 56 -3.10 8.35 -4.29
CA LEU A 56 -3.28 7.12 -5.08
C LEU A 56 -2.35 6.00 -4.59
N ASP A 57 -1.38 5.60 -5.41
CA ASP A 57 -0.42 4.53 -5.12
C ASP A 57 0.90 5.06 -4.51
N ASP A 58 1.07 6.38 -4.41
CA ASP A 58 2.29 7.03 -3.96
C ASP A 58 2.19 7.54 -2.51
N ILE A 59 3.32 7.45 -1.79
CA ILE A 59 3.49 8.05 -0.46
C ILE A 59 4.54 9.15 -0.57
N LEU A 60 4.11 10.39 -0.30
CA LEU A 60 4.92 11.58 -0.31
C LEU A 60 5.42 11.86 1.10
N ILE A 61 6.73 11.87 1.30
CA ILE A 61 7.37 12.28 2.56
C ILE A 61 8.15 13.57 2.27
N PHE A 62 7.93 14.61 3.06
CA PHE A 62 8.58 15.91 2.87
C PHE A 62 9.10 16.45 4.20
N SER A 63 10.27 17.09 4.16
CA SER A 63 11.01 17.47 5.37
C SER A 63 11.80 18.75 5.12
N ARG A 64 12.21 19.44 6.17
CA ARG A 64 12.96 20.71 6.04
C ARG A 64 14.47 20.50 5.93
N SER A 65 14.96 19.31 6.27
CA SER A 65 16.37 18.93 6.14
C SER A 65 16.52 17.48 5.71
N LEU A 66 17.67 17.14 5.10
CA LEU A 66 17.97 15.76 4.70
C LEU A 66 18.01 14.80 5.89
N HIS A 67 18.54 15.25 7.04
CA HIS A 67 18.63 14.43 8.25
C HIS A 67 17.24 14.02 8.75
N GLU A 68 16.33 15.00 8.86
CA GLU A 68 14.93 14.76 9.22
C GLU A 68 14.24 13.83 8.22
N HIS A 69 14.49 14.05 6.92
CA HIS A 69 13.92 13.23 5.86
C HIS A 69 14.33 11.76 5.97
N LEU A 70 15.61 11.48 6.22
CA LEU A 70 16.10 10.11 6.37
C LEU A 70 15.48 9.41 7.59
N GLN A 71 15.31 10.13 8.71
CA GLN A 71 14.65 9.58 9.89
C GLN A 71 13.18 9.25 9.62
N GLN A 72 12.43 10.19 9.04
CA GLN A 72 11.01 10.01 8.70
C GLN A 72 10.83 8.88 7.68
N PHE A 73 11.66 8.85 6.64
CA PHE A 73 11.69 7.78 5.64
C PHE A 73 11.94 6.42 6.28
N GLN A 74 12.94 6.31 7.17
CA GLN A 74 13.27 5.04 7.81
C GLN A 74 12.13 4.52 8.70
N VAL A 75 11.49 5.39 9.49
CA VAL A 75 10.34 5.04 10.32
C VAL A 75 9.19 4.52 9.45
N HIS A 76 8.80 5.26 8.42
CA HIS A 76 7.68 4.87 7.57
C HIS A 76 7.97 3.63 6.73
N SER A 77 9.19 3.50 6.19
CA SER A 77 9.64 2.32 5.45
C SER A 77 9.60 1.06 6.33
N ASN A 78 10.03 1.16 7.59
CA ASN A 78 9.98 0.04 8.53
C ASN A 78 8.54 -0.33 8.92
N ASN A 79 7.67 0.65 9.13
CA ASN A 79 6.27 0.41 9.43
C ASN A 79 5.56 -0.31 8.28
N ILE A 80 5.79 0.14 7.04
CA ILE A 80 5.29 -0.51 5.84
C ILE A 80 5.78 -1.97 5.80
N ARG A 81 7.10 -2.20 5.85
CA ARG A 81 7.66 -3.57 5.81
C ARG A 81 7.06 -4.50 6.88
N ARG A 82 6.83 -3.99 8.10
CA ARG A 82 6.24 -4.76 9.20
C ARG A 82 4.80 -5.19 8.94
N VAL A 83 4.01 -4.37 8.25
CA VAL A 83 2.62 -4.72 7.90
C VAL A 83 2.60 -5.75 6.79
N TYR A 84 3.44 -5.60 5.77
CA TYR A 84 3.52 -6.57 4.68
C TYR A 84 4.10 -7.93 5.11
N SER A 85 5.03 -7.96 6.06
CA SER A 85 5.55 -9.23 6.60
C SER A 85 4.51 -10.03 7.39
N ARG A 86 3.56 -9.34 8.06
CA ARG A 86 2.47 -9.97 8.80
C ARG A 86 1.31 -10.46 7.95
N SER A 87 1.15 -9.94 6.73
CA SER A 87 0.09 -10.37 5.81
C SER A 87 0.46 -11.61 4.97
N SER A 88 1.68 -12.14 5.11
CA SER A 88 2.16 -13.34 4.42
C SER A 88 2.27 -14.56 5.34
N SER A 89 1.60 -14.55 6.49
CA SER A 89 1.49 -15.65 7.47
C SER A 89 0.01 -15.90 7.76
#